data_AF-A0A6H1ZX05-F1
#
_entry.id   AF-A0A6H1ZX05-F1
#
_cell.length_a   1.000
_cell.length_b   1.000
_cell.length_c   1.000
_cell.angle_alpha   90.00
_cell.angle_beta   90.00
_cell.angle_gamma   90.00
#
_symmetry.space_group_name_H-M   'P 1'
#
loop_
_entity.id
_entity.type
_entity.pdbx_description
1 polymer ?
#
loop_
_entity_poly.entity_id
_entity_poly.type
_entity_poly.pdbx_seq_one_letter_code
_entity_poly.pdbx_strand_id
1 'polypeptide(L)'
;MFGEYTPLMKPMLIARRMERGTAIVDDVLGLLKLCPRCQEFWPQDTLFWSTSSREADGLQCHCKACQSEHRSERIQRNESRNAA
;
A
#
# COMPACT_ATOMS: atom_id res chain seq x y z
N MET A 1 25.14 8.49 -4.83
CA MET A 1 24.09 9.51 -5.03
C MET A 1 22.84 8.99 -4.35
N PHE A 2 22.35 9.68 -3.31
CA PHE A 2 21.19 9.25 -2.54
C PHE A 2 19.91 9.46 -3.37
N GLY A 3 19.05 8.43 -3.41
CA GLY A 3 17.60 8.65 -3.38
C GLY A 3 16.85 8.95 -4.67
N GLU A 4 17.20 8.32 -5.80
CA GLU A 4 16.30 8.31 -6.97
C GLU A 4 15.15 7.32 -6.74
N TYR A 5 14.18 7.80 -5.97
CA TYR A 5 12.92 7.12 -5.72
C TYR A 5 12.04 7.22 -6.96
N THR A 6 12.31 6.39 -7.98
CA THR A 6 11.61 6.38 -9.27
C THR A 6 11.56 4.97 -9.85
N PRO A 7 10.50 4.59 -10.56
CA PRO A 7 9.20 4.12 -10.09
C PRO A 7 9.17 2.58 -9.92
N LEU A 8 8.63 2.06 -8.81
CA LEU A 8 8.49 0.61 -8.58
C LEU A 8 7.50 -0.10 -9.54
N MET A 9 6.83 0.64 -10.42
CA MET A 9 5.80 0.08 -11.31
C MET A 9 6.17 0.19 -12.78
N LYS A 10 6.01 -0.94 -13.47
CA LYS A 10 6.04 -1.02 -14.94
C LYS A 10 4.94 -0.11 -15.53
N PRO A 11 5.20 0.67 -16.60
CA PRO A 11 4.21 1.58 -17.18
C PRO A 11 2.86 0.95 -17.51
N MET A 12 2.86 -0.29 -18.02
CA MET A 12 1.62 -1.04 -18.30
C MET A 12 0.78 -1.32 -17.05
N LEU A 13 1.42 -1.49 -15.89
CA LEU A 13 0.72 -1.75 -14.63
C LEU A 13 0.07 -0.47 -14.09
N ILE A 14 0.71 0.69 -14.30
CA ILE A 14 0.15 2.00 -13.93
C ILE A 14 -1.11 2.25 -14.75
N ALA A 15 -1.04 2.12 -16.08
CA ALA A 15 -2.19 2.30 -16.97
C ALA A 15 -3.38 1.41 -16.55
N ARG A 16 -3.15 0.12 -16.33
CA ARG A 16 -4.20 -0.80 -15.85
C ARG A 16 -4.79 -0.39 -14.50
N ARG A 17 -3.98 0.14 -13.58
CA ARG A 17 -4.46 0.56 -12.26
C ARG A 17 -5.26 1.86 -12.31
N MET A 18 -4.89 2.77 -13.21
CA MET A 18 -5.66 3.98 -13.51
C MET A 18 -7.02 3.63 -14.11
N GLU A 19 -7.08 2.71 -15.07
CA GLU A 19 -8.34 2.21 -15.64
C GLU A 19 -9.27 1.60 -14.57
N ARG A 20 -8.69 0.93 -13.56
CA ARG A 20 -9.43 0.36 -12.43
C ARG A 20 -9.79 1.38 -11.34
N GLY A 21 -9.30 2.63 -11.42
CA GLY A 21 -9.49 3.64 -10.38
C GLY A 21 -8.73 3.35 -9.08
N THR A 22 -7.67 2.53 -9.15
CA THR A 22 -6.85 2.13 -7.98
C THR A 22 -5.52 2.88 -7.88
N ALA A 23 -5.23 3.73 -8.86
CA ALA A 23 -4.09 4.64 -8.86
C ALA A 23 -4.50 5.95 -9.52
N ILE A 24 -3.96 7.05 -9.01
CA ILE A 24 -4.10 8.39 -9.59
C ILE A 24 -2.73 9.05 -9.65
N VAL A 25 -2.54 9.99 -10.57
CA VAL A 25 -1.33 10.82 -10.61
C VAL A 25 -1.75 12.22 -10.19
N ASP A 26 -1.06 12.71 -9.18
CA ASP A 26 -1.16 14.07 -8.67
C ASP A 26 0.07 14.87 -9.12
N ASP A 27 -0.14 16.14 -9.49
CA ASP A 27 0.94 17.00 -10.01
C ASP A 27 1.99 17.37 -8.95
N VAL A 28 1.64 17.27 -7.65
CA VAL A 28 2.51 17.65 -6.53
C VAL A 28 3.12 16.42 -5.86
N LEU A 29 2.32 15.39 -5.61
CA LEU A 29 2.70 14.18 -4.88
C LEU A 29 3.11 13.02 -5.80
N GLY A 30 2.84 13.11 -7.11
CA GLY A 30 3.15 12.08 -8.08
C GLY A 30 2.16 10.92 -8.06
N LEU A 31 2.67 9.69 -8.16
CA LEU A 31 1.82 8.50 -8.24
C LEU A 31 1.23 8.16 -6.87
N LEU A 32 -0.09 8.22 -6.75
CA LEU A 32 -0.84 7.82 -5.57
C LEU A 32 -1.51 6.47 -5.80
N LYS A 33 -1.51 5.62 -4.77
CA LYS A 33 -2.16 4.30 -4.75
C LYS A 33 -3.34 4.32 -3.78
N LEU A 34 -4.45 3.68 -4.17
CA LEU A 34 -5.62 3.52 -3.31
C LEU A 34 -5.41 2.42 -2.28
N CYS A 35 -5.66 2.71 -1.00
CA CYS A 35 -5.81 1.67 0.01
C CYS A 35 -7.26 1.16 0.03
N PRO A 36 -7.52 -0.14 -0.20
CA PRO A 36 -8.88 -0.68 -0.22
C PRO A 36 -9.53 -0.75 1.17
N ARG A 37 -8.75 -0.60 2.25
CA ARG A 37 -9.28 -0.64 3.62
C ARG A 37 -9.78 0.73 4.08
N CYS A 38 -8.96 1.77 3.97
CA CYS A 38 -9.37 3.14 4.33
C CYS A 38 -9.98 3.93 3.16
N GLN A 39 -9.90 3.41 1.93
CA GLN A 39 -10.40 4.05 0.71
C GLN A 39 -9.77 5.41 0.39
N GLU A 40 -8.56 5.65 0.88
CA GLU A 40 -7.79 6.87 0.63
C GLU A 40 -6.62 6.62 -0.32
N PHE A 41 -6.30 7.65 -1.10
CA PHE A 41 -5.14 7.66 -1.98
C PHE A 41 -3.91 8.17 -1.23
N TRP A 42 -2.88 7.33 -1.17
CA TRP A 42 -1.62 7.66 -0.52
C TRP A 42 -0.47 7.62 -1.52
N PRO A 43 0.56 8.46 -1.36
CA PRO A 43 1.75 8.42 -2.19
C PRO A 43 2.30 7.02 -2.27
N GLN A 44 2.65 6.59 -3.48
CA GLN A 44 3.20 5.25 -3.72
C GLN A 44 4.69 5.20 -3.33
N ASP A 45 4.94 5.49 -2.06
CA ASP A 45 6.26 5.49 -1.44
C ASP A 45 6.38 4.41 -0.36
N THR A 46 7.60 4.18 0.11
CA THR A 46 7.90 3.25 1.20
C THR A 46 7.66 3.88 2.57
N LEU A 47 7.22 5.13 2.65
CA LEU A 47 6.81 5.78 3.89
C LEU A 47 5.40 5.32 4.27
N PHE A 48 4.45 5.36 3.34
CA PHE A 48 3.06 4.95 3.55
C PHE A 48 2.79 3.47 3.28
N TRP A 49 3.62 2.82 2.46
CA TRP A 49 3.46 1.42 2.08
C TRP A 49 4.62 0.55 2.55
N SER A 50 4.31 -0.66 2.99
CA SER A 50 5.33 -1.68 3.28
C SER A 50 5.74 -2.36 1.97
N THR A 51 7.01 -2.74 1.87
CA THR A 51 7.50 -3.52 0.73
C THR A 51 6.92 -4.94 0.74
N SER A 52 6.70 -5.50 -0.44
CA SER A 52 6.20 -6.86 -0.64
C SER A 52 6.77 -7.45 -1.92
N SER A 53 7.51 -8.54 -1.82
CA SER A 53 8.03 -9.27 -2.98
C SER A 53 6.94 -10.03 -3.76
N ARG A 54 5.76 -10.19 -3.17
CA ARG A 54 4.63 -10.93 -3.77
C ARG A 54 3.81 -10.07 -4.73
N GLU A 55 3.84 -8.76 -4.54
CA GLU A 55 3.03 -7.82 -5.31
C GLU A 55 3.79 -7.34 -6.54
N ALA A 56 3.06 -7.18 -7.65
CA ALA A 56 3.67 -6.80 -8.93
C ALA A 56 4.32 -5.41 -8.91
N ASP A 57 3.92 -4.54 -7.98
CA ASP A 57 4.47 -3.22 -7.72
C ASP A 57 5.47 -3.17 -6.55
N GLY A 58 5.79 -4.32 -5.95
CA GLY A 58 6.75 -4.38 -4.85
C GLY A 58 6.25 -3.79 -3.53
N LEU A 59 4.97 -3.41 -3.43
CA LEU A 59 4.36 -2.76 -2.27
C LEU A 59 3.06 -3.46 -1.88
N GLN A 60 2.78 -3.53 -0.58
CA GLN A 60 1.56 -4.13 -0.04
C GLN A 60 0.28 -3.49 -0.61
N CYS A 61 -0.83 -4.22 -0.56
CA CYS A 61 -2.15 -3.73 -0.97
C CYS A 61 -2.80 -2.79 0.04
N HIS A 62 -2.37 -2.79 1.31
CA HIS A 62 -2.88 -1.92 2.37
C HIS A 62 -1.81 -0.93 2.85
N CYS A 63 -2.22 0.26 3.27
CA CYS A 63 -1.30 1.23 3.89
C CYS A 63 -0.77 0.70 5.23
N LYS A 64 0.37 1.22 5.69
CA LYS A 64 0.98 0.78 6.96
C LYS A 64 0.06 0.94 8.17
N ALA A 65 -0.73 2.01 8.22
CA ALA A 65 -1.70 2.22 9.29
C ALA A 65 -2.70 1.07 9.36
N CYS A 66 -3.36 0.77 8.23
CA CYS A 66 -4.28 -0.35 8.10
C CYS A 66 -3.63 -1.72 8.40
N GLN A 67 -2.36 -1.91 8.03
CA GLN A 67 -1.62 -3.12 8.38
C GLN A 67 -1.39 -3.24 9.89
N SER A 68 -1.06 -2.13 10.55
CA SER A 68 -0.82 -2.12 11.99
C SER A 68 -2.09 -2.43 12.79
N GLU A 69 -3.22 -1.84 12.40
CA GLU A 69 -4.53 -2.13 12.99
C GLU A 69 -4.90 -3.61 12.81
N HIS A 70 -4.74 -4.15 11.59
CA HIS A 70 -5.02 -5.56 11.32
C HIS A 70 -4.15 -6.50 12.15
N ARG A 71 -2.88 -6.14 12.36
CA ARG A 71 -1.97 -6.89 13.23
C ARG A 71 -2.45 -6.87 14.68
N SER A 72 -2.85 -5.71 15.20
CA SER A 72 -3.37 -5.57 16.55
C SER A 72 -4.65 -6.39 16.77
N GLU A 73 -5.60 -6.33 15.83
CA GLU A 73 -6.83 -7.15 15.86
C GLU A 73 -6.53 -8.65 15.86
N ARG A 74 -5.48 -9.07 15.14
CA ARG A 74 -5.07 -10.48 15.11
C ARG A 74 -4.48 -10.94 16.44
N ILE A 75 -3.66 -10.09 17.07
CA ILE A 75 -3.08 -10.37 18.39
C ILE A 75 -4.21 -10.51 19.42
N GLN A 76 -5.12 -9.54 19.48
CA GLN A 76 -6.27 -9.56 20.40
C GLN A 76 -7.14 -10.81 20.21
N ARG A 77 -7.41 -11.21 18.96
CA ARG A 77 -8.16 -12.44 18.66
C ARG A 77 -7.44 -13.72 19.09
N ASN A 78 -6.12 -13.74 19.02
CA ASN A 78 -5.35 -14.91 19.47
C ASN A 78 -5.31 -14.97 21.01
N GLU A 79 -5.20 -13.82 21.67
CA GLU A 79 -5.27 -13.73 23.14
C GLU A 79 -6.62 -14.22 23.67
N SER A 80 -7.73 -13.78 23.05
CA SER A 80 -9.07 -14.25 23.45
C SER A 80 -9.30 -15.73 23.18
N ARG A 81 -8.69 -16.29 22.12
CA ARG A 81 -8.72 -17.73 21.84
C ARG A 81 -7.89 -18.56 22.81
N ASN A 82 -6.75 -18.04 23.27
CA ASN A 82 -5.87 -18.75 24.20
C ASN A 82 -6.34 -18.64 25.66
N ALA A 83 -7.22 -17.69 25.97
CA ALA A 83 -7.80 -17.51 27.30
C ALA A 83 -9.05 -18.38 27.56
N ALA A 84 -9.56 -19.08 26.54
CA ALA A 84 -10.66 -20.05 26.61
C ALA A 84 -10.13 -21.48 26.59
#